data_AF-A0A6B0SCV2-F1
#
_entry.id   AF-A0A6B0SCV2-F1
#
_cell.length_a   1.000
_cell.length_b   1.000
_cell.length_c   1.000
_cell.angle_alpha   90.00
_cell.angle_beta   90.00
_cell.angle_gamma   90.00
#
_symmetry.space_group_name_H-M   'P 1'
#
loop_
_entity.id
_entity.type
_entity.pdbx_description
1 polymer ?
#
loop_
_entity_poly.entity_id
_entity_poly.type
_entity_poly.pdbx_seq_one_letter_code
_entity_poly.pdbx_strand_id
1 'polypeptide(L)'
;MTLRVAPPDPPALGETDPNEYEDAEVVGDTDYKREELESLLSDGAWADAFEEWAADTHLDEEAFGIVTDLEMIQEFDFFWDDFADRVGYHAPGLPENWRERAVHPDLDSWETVSAINAGLAELGETVSQTLKADYIDWEAEYDAPDDLPDF
;
A
#
# COMPACT_ATOMS: atom_id res chain seq x y z
N MET A 1 -6.18 -14.92 11.21
CA MET A 1 -7.24 -15.82 10.69
C MET A 1 -6.95 -16.01 9.21
N THR A 2 -7.61 -16.92 8.48
CA THR A 2 -7.40 -17.00 7.02
C THR A 2 -8.63 -16.47 6.30
N LEU A 3 -8.46 -15.39 5.57
CA LEU A 3 -9.47 -14.81 4.70
C LEU A 3 -9.56 -15.63 3.42
N ARG A 4 -10.74 -16.11 3.07
CA ARG A 4 -10.96 -17.03 1.92
C ARG A 4 -11.69 -16.33 0.78
N VAL A 5 -11.05 -15.30 0.25
CA VAL A 5 -11.56 -14.51 -0.88
C VAL A 5 -10.57 -14.58 -2.04
N ALA A 6 -11.06 -14.36 -3.26
CA ALA A 6 -10.16 -14.17 -4.40
C ALA A 6 -9.47 -12.80 -4.27
N PRO A 7 -8.21 -12.68 -4.73
CA PRO A 7 -7.55 -11.37 -4.78
C PRO A 7 -8.36 -10.42 -5.68
N PRO A 8 -8.66 -9.20 -5.21
CA PRO A 8 -9.29 -8.17 -6.03
C PRO A 8 -8.30 -7.66 -7.09
N ASP A 9 -8.77 -6.87 -8.05
CA ASP A 9 -7.89 -6.14 -8.97
C ASP A 9 -6.96 -5.18 -8.18
N PRO A 10 -5.70 -5.01 -8.62
CA PRO A 10 -4.76 -4.08 -7.99
C PRO A 10 -5.25 -2.62 -8.09
N PRO A 11 -4.75 -1.72 -7.22
CA PRO A 11 -4.99 -0.29 -7.36
C PRO A 11 -4.37 0.27 -8.65
N ALA A 12 -5.01 1.29 -9.22
CA ALA A 12 -4.41 2.12 -10.27
C ALA A 12 -3.57 3.22 -9.62
N LEU A 13 -2.31 3.36 -10.03
CA LEU A 13 -1.39 4.34 -9.48
C LEU A 13 -1.50 5.64 -10.30
N GLY A 14 -2.21 6.62 -9.76
CA GLY A 14 -2.43 7.92 -10.42
C GLY A 14 -1.21 8.85 -10.42
N GLU A 15 -1.35 10.02 -11.03
CA GLU A 15 -0.34 11.10 -11.03
C GLU A 15 -0.23 11.87 -9.68
N THR A 16 -0.90 11.40 -8.62
CA THR A 16 -0.98 12.09 -7.31
C THR A 16 0.39 12.24 -6.68
N ASP A 17 0.82 13.44 -6.30
CA ASP A 17 2.17 13.62 -5.74
C ASP A 17 2.24 13.00 -4.33
N PRO A 18 3.18 12.08 -4.03
CA PRO A 18 3.22 11.44 -2.73
C PRO A 18 3.53 12.42 -1.60
N ASN A 19 4.14 13.58 -1.85
CA ASN A 19 4.35 14.60 -0.82
C ASN A 19 3.06 15.31 -0.38
N GLU A 20 1.92 15.04 -1.03
CA GLU A 20 0.62 15.51 -0.54
C GLU A 20 0.16 14.75 0.72
N TYR A 21 0.75 13.59 1.00
CA TYR A 21 0.47 12.82 2.21
C TYR A 21 1.37 13.27 3.37
N GLU A 22 0.78 13.51 4.54
CA GLU A 22 1.49 14.03 5.73
C GLU A 22 2.62 13.10 6.25
N ASP A 23 2.63 11.82 5.85
CA ASP A 23 3.60 10.80 6.29
C ASP A 23 4.67 10.48 5.22
N ALA A 24 4.58 11.08 4.02
CA ALA A 24 5.46 10.80 2.89
C ALA A 24 6.34 12.02 2.57
N GLU A 25 7.24 12.37 3.50
CA GLU A 25 8.31 13.34 3.19
C GLU A 25 9.34 12.68 2.26
N VAL A 26 9.15 12.77 0.94
CA VAL A 26 10.14 12.31 -0.04
C VAL A 26 10.98 13.52 -0.50
N VAL A 27 12.25 13.53 -0.11
CA VAL A 27 13.17 14.64 -0.42
C VAL A 27 13.84 14.41 -1.78
N GLY A 28 13.37 15.08 -2.84
CA GLY A 28 14.12 15.17 -4.11
C GLY A 28 13.28 15.09 -5.39
N ASP A 29 13.94 15.25 -6.54
CA ASP A 29 13.41 14.92 -7.89
C ASP A 29 13.46 13.40 -8.04
N THR A 30 12.58 12.70 -7.31
CA THR A 30 12.59 11.23 -7.26
C THR A 30 11.64 10.70 -8.32
N ASP A 31 12.16 9.89 -9.24
CA ASP A 31 11.32 9.09 -10.12
C ASP A 31 10.54 8.11 -9.24
N TYR A 32 9.27 8.40 -8.97
CA TYR A 32 8.42 7.59 -8.08
C TYR A 32 8.09 6.20 -8.67
N LYS A 33 8.59 5.90 -9.87
CA LYS A 33 8.45 4.64 -10.62
C LYS A 33 7.01 4.12 -10.69
N ARG A 34 6.01 5.01 -10.65
CA ARG A 34 4.60 4.62 -10.53
C ARG A 34 4.11 3.78 -11.70
N GLU A 35 4.45 4.15 -12.93
CA GLU A 35 4.07 3.37 -14.11
C GLU A 35 4.68 1.95 -14.07
N GLU A 36 5.93 1.81 -13.61
CA GLU A 36 6.56 0.50 -13.47
C GLU A 36 5.93 -0.30 -12.33
N LEU A 37 5.69 0.33 -11.17
CA LEU A 37 5.02 -0.29 -10.03
C LEU A 37 3.61 -0.78 -10.39
N GLU A 38 2.83 0.02 -11.11
CA GLU A 38 1.48 -0.38 -11.58
C GLU A 38 1.56 -1.61 -12.50
N SER A 39 2.56 -1.65 -13.38
CA SER A 39 2.81 -2.81 -14.23
C SER A 39 3.17 -4.04 -13.42
N LEU A 40 4.03 -3.93 -12.40
CA LEU A 40 4.44 -5.04 -11.54
C LEU A 40 3.27 -5.57 -10.70
N LEU A 41 2.46 -4.66 -10.14
CA LEU A 41 1.23 -5.00 -9.42
C LEU A 41 0.28 -5.81 -10.31
N SER A 42 0.12 -5.39 -11.56
CA SER A 42 -0.72 -6.07 -12.55
C SER A 42 -0.14 -7.39 -13.07
N ASP A 43 1.18 -7.57 -13.05
CA ASP A 43 1.86 -8.78 -13.56
C ASP A 43 1.82 -9.96 -12.58
N GLY A 44 1.62 -9.69 -11.29
CA GLY A 44 1.46 -10.74 -10.28
C GLY A 44 1.75 -10.31 -8.85
N ALA A 45 2.50 -9.22 -8.64
CA ALA A 45 2.96 -8.82 -7.31
C ALA A 45 1.80 -8.59 -6.33
N TRP A 46 0.70 -8.01 -6.81
CA TRP A 46 -0.49 -7.82 -6.01
C TRP A 46 -1.15 -9.15 -5.60
N ALA A 47 -1.27 -10.10 -6.53
CA ALA A 47 -1.91 -11.38 -6.25
C ALA A 47 -1.10 -12.19 -5.24
N ASP A 48 0.22 -12.28 -5.41
CA ASP A 48 1.10 -13.00 -4.48
C ASP A 48 1.05 -12.39 -3.08
N ALA A 49 1.19 -11.06 -2.98
CA ALA A 49 1.13 -10.35 -1.71
C ALA A 49 -0.24 -10.49 -1.03
N PHE A 50 -1.33 -10.40 -1.79
CA PHE A 50 -2.67 -10.56 -1.27
C PHE A 50 -2.90 -11.99 -0.73
N GLU A 51 -2.43 -13.01 -1.44
CA GLU A 51 -2.53 -14.40 -0.98
C GLU A 51 -1.74 -14.64 0.32
N GLU A 52 -0.55 -14.05 0.44
CA GLU A 52 0.23 -14.09 1.67
C GLU A 52 -0.50 -13.38 2.83
N TRP A 53 -0.94 -12.15 2.62
CA TRP A 53 -1.67 -11.38 3.63
C TRP A 53 -2.97 -12.07 4.05
N ALA A 54 -3.75 -12.57 3.09
CA ALA A 54 -5.02 -13.25 3.34
C ALA A 54 -4.84 -14.54 4.16
N ALA A 55 -3.65 -15.15 4.15
CA ALA A 55 -3.36 -16.35 4.92
C ALA A 55 -3.35 -16.10 6.43
N ASP A 56 -2.88 -14.92 6.88
CA ASP A 56 -2.64 -14.61 8.30
C ASP A 56 -3.51 -13.47 8.86
N THR A 57 -4.09 -12.63 8.00
CA THR A 57 -4.85 -11.43 8.38
C THR A 57 -5.89 -11.64 9.48
N HIS A 58 -6.07 -10.61 10.31
CA HIS A 58 -7.13 -10.56 11.32
C HIS A 58 -8.46 -10.07 10.77
N LEU A 59 -8.50 -9.68 9.49
CA LEU A 59 -9.70 -9.25 8.81
C LEU A 59 -10.57 -10.45 8.42
N ASP A 60 -11.84 -10.42 8.83
CA ASP A 60 -12.85 -11.40 8.44
C ASP A 60 -13.58 -11.02 7.13
N GLU A 61 -14.32 -11.98 6.59
CA GLU A 61 -15.02 -11.84 5.29
C GLU A 61 -16.08 -10.75 5.30
N GLU A 62 -16.70 -10.45 6.44
CA GLU A 62 -17.70 -9.38 6.57
C GLU A 62 -17.02 -8.01 6.50
N ALA A 63 -15.94 -7.82 7.28
CA ALA A 63 -15.15 -6.60 7.24
C ALA A 63 -14.49 -6.39 5.86
N PHE A 64 -14.01 -7.45 5.21
CA PHE A 64 -13.50 -7.38 3.84
C PHE A 64 -14.59 -7.03 2.82
N GLY A 65 -15.83 -7.50 3.04
CA GLY A 65 -16.98 -7.09 2.24
C GLY A 65 -17.15 -5.57 2.21
N ILE A 66 -17.03 -4.91 3.37
CA ILE A 66 -17.09 -3.45 3.51
C ILE A 66 -15.95 -2.78 2.74
N VAL A 67 -14.73 -3.31 2.85
CA VAL A 67 -13.55 -2.82 2.11
C VAL A 67 -13.81 -2.82 0.60
N THR A 68 -14.42 -3.89 0.09
CA THR A 68 -14.74 -4.02 -1.34
C THR A 68 -15.92 -3.14 -1.77
N ASP A 69 -16.97 -3.00 -0.95
CA ASP A 69 -18.13 -2.15 -1.25
C ASP A 69 -17.74 -0.66 -1.32
N LEU A 70 -16.82 -0.25 -0.45
CA LEU A 70 -16.28 1.11 -0.41
C LEU A 70 -15.14 1.34 -1.42
N GLU A 71 -14.80 0.36 -2.26
CA GLU A 71 -13.73 0.43 -3.25
C GLU A 71 -12.35 0.79 -2.65
N MET A 72 -12.14 0.56 -1.35
CA MET A 72 -10.94 1.01 -0.64
C MET A 72 -9.65 0.42 -1.22
N ILE A 73 -9.71 -0.78 -1.82
CA ILE A 73 -8.53 -1.37 -2.49
C ILE A 73 -7.99 -0.45 -3.59
N GLN A 74 -8.86 0.27 -4.30
CA GLN A 74 -8.46 1.17 -5.38
C GLN A 74 -7.89 2.50 -4.88
N GLU A 75 -8.04 2.80 -3.58
CA GLU A 75 -7.49 4.00 -2.94
C GLU A 75 -6.07 3.79 -2.39
N PHE A 76 -5.52 2.58 -2.47
CA PHE A 76 -4.10 2.37 -2.17
C PHE A 76 -3.23 3.14 -3.16
N ASP A 77 -2.14 3.69 -2.64
CA ASP A 77 -1.07 4.24 -3.45
C ASP A 77 0.27 3.59 -3.06
N PHE A 78 1.14 3.44 -4.06
CA PHE A 78 2.47 2.87 -3.92
C PHE A 78 3.46 3.71 -4.71
N PHE A 79 4.67 3.91 -4.17
CA PHE A 79 5.70 4.72 -4.79
C PHE A 79 7.09 4.22 -4.42
N TRP A 80 8.07 4.45 -5.28
CA TRP A 80 9.47 4.20 -4.95
C TRP A 80 9.98 5.30 -4.01
N ASP A 81 10.52 4.89 -2.87
CA ASP A 81 11.22 5.74 -1.89
C ASP A 81 12.72 5.45 -2.00
N ASP A 82 13.41 6.27 -2.80
CA ASP A 82 14.85 6.18 -3.03
C ASP A 82 15.66 6.36 -1.73
N PHE A 83 15.20 7.25 -0.85
CA PHE A 83 15.90 7.53 0.40
C PHE A 83 15.90 6.33 1.35
N ALA A 84 14.77 5.62 1.41
CA ALA A 84 14.60 4.44 2.24
C ALA A 84 14.86 3.11 1.50
N ASP A 85 15.27 3.16 0.23
CA ASP A 85 15.49 2.01 -0.65
C ASP A 85 14.36 0.98 -0.59
N ARG A 86 13.10 1.45 -0.65
CA ARG A 86 11.92 0.60 -0.48
C ARG A 86 10.74 1.13 -1.29
N VAL A 87 9.71 0.30 -1.40
CA VAL A 87 8.40 0.76 -1.88
C VAL A 87 7.66 1.39 -0.71
N GLY A 88 7.40 2.69 -0.77
CA GLY A 88 6.46 3.38 0.11
C GLY A 88 5.01 3.06 -0.27
N TYR A 89 4.11 3.14 0.70
CA TYR A 89 2.68 2.96 0.45
C TYR A 89 1.84 3.91 1.28
N HIS A 90 0.66 4.25 0.77
CA HIS A 90 -0.40 4.92 1.51
C HIS A 90 -1.62 3.99 1.56
N ALA A 91 -1.91 3.48 2.76
CA ALA A 91 -3.08 2.66 2.99
C ALA A 91 -4.34 3.53 3.16
N PRO A 92 -5.47 3.17 2.55
CA PRO A 92 -6.73 3.84 2.80
C PRO A 92 -7.24 3.52 4.20
N GLY A 93 -8.08 4.41 4.73
CA GLY A 93 -8.61 4.27 6.08
C GLY A 93 -10.00 4.88 6.22
N LEU A 94 -10.80 4.26 7.08
CA LEU A 94 -12.09 4.80 7.46
C LEU A 94 -11.92 6.03 8.36
N PRO A 95 -12.69 7.11 8.12
CA PRO A 95 -12.57 8.34 8.87
C PRO A 95 -13.11 8.20 10.31
N GLU A 96 -12.58 8.97 11.26
CA GLU A 96 -13.02 8.93 12.66
C GLU A 96 -14.51 9.25 12.84
N ASN A 97 -15.08 10.10 11.98
CA ASN A 97 -16.50 10.45 11.98
C ASN A 97 -17.36 9.55 11.07
N TRP A 98 -16.93 8.31 10.79
CA TRP A 98 -17.63 7.35 9.92
C TRP A 98 -19.12 7.18 10.28
N ARG A 99 -19.44 7.20 11.58
CA ARG A 99 -20.80 7.01 12.09
C ARG A 99 -21.71 8.20 11.79
N GLU A 100 -21.18 9.42 11.90
CA GLU A 100 -21.91 10.65 11.55
C GLU A 100 -22.11 10.76 10.04
N ARG A 101 -21.14 10.26 9.27
CA ARG A 101 -21.19 10.23 7.80
C ARG A 101 -22.02 9.08 7.25
N ALA A 102 -22.41 8.12 8.09
CA ALA A 102 -23.10 6.90 7.68
C ALA A 102 -22.42 6.22 6.47
N VAL A 103 -21.09 6.06 6.56
CA VAL A 103 -20.22 5.63 5.44
C VAL A 103 -20.68 4.30 4.84
N HIS A 104 -21.06 3.34 5.70
CA HIS A 104 -21.55 2.03 5.27
C HIS A 104 -22.57 1.50 6.28
N PRO A 105 -23.67 0.85 5.85
CA PRO A 105 -24.72 0.36 6.76
C PRO A 105 -24.26 -0.76 7.70
N ASP A 106 -23.30 -1.58 7.27
CA ASP A 106 -22.76 -2.69 8.09
C ASP A 106 -21.61 -2.27 9.03
N LEU A 107 -21.17 -1.00 8.96
CA LEU A 107 -20.29 -0.46 10.00
C LEU A 107 -21.13 -0.13 11.24
N ASP A 108 -21.07 -0.98 12.27
CA ASP A 108 -21.77 -0.74 13.54
C ASP A 108 -20.81 -0.49 14.72
N SER A 109 -19.58 -0.99 14.62
CA SER A 109 -18.62 -1.03 15.73
C SER A 109 -17.26 -0.42 15.40
N TRP A 110 -16.65 0.22 16.41
CA TRP A 110 -15.27 0.72 16.34
C TRP A 110 -14.24 -0.40 16.18
N GLU A 111 -14.55 -1.59 16.68
CA GLU A 111 -13.72 -2.79 16.50
C GLU A 111 -13.58 -3.14 15.01
N THR A 112 -14.69 -3.17 14.26
CA THR A 112 -14.69 -3.40 12.80
C THR A 112 -13.88 -2.34 12.06
N VAL A 113 -14.08 -1.06 12.41
CA VAL A 113 -13.33 0.05 11.81
C VAL A 113 -11.82 -0.09 12.05
N SER A 114 -11.43 -0.41 13.29
CA SER A 114 -10.04 -0.63 13.64
C SER A 114 -9.45 -1.85 12.93
N ALA A 115 -10.22 -2.94 12.81
CA ALA A 115 -9.79 -4.15 12.11
C ALA A 115 -9.58 -3.89 10.61
N ILE A 116 -10.47 -3.12 9.97
CA ILE A 116 -10.32 -2.70 8.56
C ILE A 116 -9.06 -1.86 8.39
N ASN A 117 -8.89 -0.79 9.18
CA ASN A 117 -7.73 0.09 9.04
C ASN A 117 -6.41 -0.64 9.31
N ALA A 118 -6.37 -1.51 10.34
CA ALA A 118 -5.19 -2.31 10.62
C ALA A 118 -4.90 -3.31 9.48
N GLY A 119 -5.93 -4.03 9.02
CA GLY A 119 -5.78 -5.01 7.94
C GLY A 119 -5.32 -4.38 6.62
N LEU A 120 -5.79 -3.17 6.30
CA LEU A 120 -5.33 -2.42 5.12
C LEU A 120 -3.88 -1.93 5.26
N ALA A 121 -3.49 -1.47 6.45
CA ALA A 121 -2.09 -1.12 6.69
C ALA A 121 -1.17 -2.35 6.56
N GLU A 122 -1.58 -3.49 7.12
CA GLU A 122 -0.88 -4.77 6.99
C GLU A 122 -0.77 -5.19 5.52
N LEU A 123 -1.84 -5.07 4.72
CA LEU A 123 -1.81 -5.40 3.29
C LEU A 123 -0.84 -4.51 2.52
N GLY A 124 -0.84 -3.20 2.78
CA GLY A 124 0.10 -2.26 2.14
C GLY A 124 1.56 -2.61 2.46
N GLU A 125 1.84 -2.98 3.71
CA GLU A 125 3.15 -3.46 4.13
C GLU A 125 3.56 -4.74 3.40
N THR A 126 2.67 -5.74 3.34
CA THR A 126 2.95 -7.00 2.62
C THR A 126 3.26 -6.74 1.15
N VAL A 127 2.43 -5.95 0.45
CA VAL A 127 2.64 -5.62 -0.96
C VAL A 127 3.96 -4.89 -1.19
N SER A 128 4.29 -3.92 -0.34
CA SER A 128 5.57 -3.21 -0.38
C SER A 128 6.77 -4.17 -0.25
N GLN A 129 6.70 -5.11 0.70
CA GLN A 129 7.75 -6.10 0.93
C GLN A 129 7.88 -7.07 -0.26
N THR A 130 6.76 -7.61 -0.77
CA THR A 130 6.75 -8.50 -1.94
C THR A 130 7.32 -7.81 -3.18
N LEU A 131 6.93 -6.55 -3.43
CA LEU A 131 7.46 -5.79 -4.56
C LEU A 131 8.99 -5.65 -4.45
N LYS A 132 9.52 -5.22 -3.30
CA LYS A 132 10.97 -5.05 -3.11
C LYS A 132 11.73 -6.37 -3.11
N ALA A 133 11.16 -7.46 -2.61
CA ALA A 133 11.86 -8.73 -2.47
C ALA A 133 11.88 -9.56 -3.78
N ASP A 134 10.76 -9.58 -4.52
CA ASP A 134 10.55 -10.55 -5.60
C ASP A 134 10.42 -9.90 -7.00
N TYR A 135 10.07 -8.62 -7.08
CA TYR A 135 9.72 -7.96 -8.34
C TYR A 135 10.66 -6.80 -8.73
N ILE A 136 11.36 -6.20 -7.77
CA ILE A 136 12.20 -5.01 -7.96
C ILE A 136 13.67 -5.34 -7.71
N ASP A 137 14.53 -5.02 -8.68
CA ASP A 137 15.99 -5.05 -8.56
C ASP A 137 16.59 -3.62 -8.50
N TRP A 138 15.74 -2.60 -8.34
CA TRP A 138 16.18 -1.21 -8.22
C TRP A 138 16.92 -1.00 -6.90
N GLU A 139 18.03 -0.28 -6.98
CA GLU A 139 18.80 0.21 -5.84
C GLU A 139 18.87 1.73 -5.97
N ALA A 140 18.86 2.43 -4.83
CA ALA A 140 19.10 3.86 -4.80
C ALA A 140 20.44 4.20 -5.47
N GLU A 141 20.43 5.14 -6.42
CA GLU A 141 21.65 5.56 -7.12
C GLU A 141 22.53 6.38 -6.16
N TYR A 142 23.41 5.71 -5.42
CA TYR A 142 24.42 6.39 -4.60
C TYR A 142 25.49 7.02 -5.50
N ASP A 143 25.33 8.30 -5.84
CA ASP A 143 26.40 9.10 -6.43
C ASP A 143 27.41 9.44 -5.32
N ALA A 144 28.48 8.65 -5.23
CA ALA A 144 29.58 8.94 -4.33
C ALA A 144 30.19 10.31 -4.71
N PRO A 145 30.39 11.24 -3.76
CA PRO A 145 30.98 12.54 -4.10
C PRO A 145 32.37 12.34 -4.72
N ASP A 146 32.55 12.84 -5.95
CA ASP A 146 33.79 12.73 -6.76
C ASP A 146 35.03 13.34 -6.07
N ASP A 147 34.85 14.07 -4.96
CA ASP A 147 35.91 14.72 -4.18
C ASP A 147 36.32 13.87 -2.97
N LEU A 148 36.85 12.67 -3.20
CA LEU A 148 37.66 11.98 -2.20
C LEU A 148 39.13 12.40 -2.38
N PRO A 149 39.74 13.12 -1.41
CA PRO A 149 41.15 13.48 -1.51
C PRO A 149 42.03 12.23 -1.45
N ASP A 150 42.94 12.09 -2.43
CA ASP A 150 44.03 11.10 -2.42
C ASP A 150 44.86 11.27 -1.11
N PHE A 151 44.91 10.23 -0.28
CA PHE A 151 45.69 10.19 0.96
C PHE A 151 47.10 9.63 0.74
#